data_AF-T1G5K1-F1
#
_entry.id   AF-T1G5K1-F1
#
_cell.length_a   1.000
_cell.length_b   1.000
_cell.length_c   1.000
_cell.angle_alpha   90.00
_cell.angle_beta   90.00
_cell.angle_gamma   90.00
#
_symmetry.space_group_name_H-M   'P 1'
#
loop_
_entity.id
_entity.type
_entity.pdbx_description
1 polymer ?
#
loop_
_entity_poly.entity_id
_entity_poly.type
_entity_poly.pdbx_seq_one_letter_code
_entity_poly.pdbx_strand_id
1 'polypeptide(L)'
;MSEKYIASLDVGTTTVRCLIYNSKSQILANASDKVRSVGCCEIDEEEIFQQCVYVIRRAIEISGLTASDISCLGIATQRNTFITWDKDTGKPFHHLMTWKDMRAASYVRDWNKSYVMMFIRSASRLLYSVTGSLRHLAVSLLQFKNTHVCMRLKWMLDNNKELKKRASMKKVSFGTLDTWLVWKLTNARCYATDFSNASSTALFDPYVLSWSSSICMLLGIPMHILPPIFDTCDDYGYCDEKFFGYKLPIRSLVGDQQASMFGQCCFEKGNMKCTMGLGTFVDVKMGGQPMVSNQELFPIVGWKIKDEVVYLMEGYSSDTCQPISWLQSCGQLMSELLIG
;
A
#
# COMPACT_ATOMS: atom_id res chain seq x y z
N MET A 1 -4.19 -10.79 -34.95
CA MET A 1 -3.83 -11.01 -33.54
C MET A 1 -5.13 -11.15 -32.78
N SER A 2 -5.27 -12.13 -31.89
CA SER A 2 -6.42 -12.19 -30.98
C SER A 2 -6.48 -10.90 -30.16
N GLU A 3 -7.69 -10.42 -29.86
CA GLU A 3 -7.88 -9.28 -28.98
C GLU A 3 -7.29 -9.60 -27.59
N LYS A 4 -6.64 -8.63 -26.96
CA LYS A 4 -6.02 -8.78 -25.64
C LYS A 4 -6.87 -8.06 -24.60
N TYR A 5 -7.13 -8.76 -23.49
CA TYR A 5 -7.87 -8.21 -22.36
C TYR A 5 -6.98 -8.12 -21.12
N ILE A 6 -7.19 -7.09 -20.29
CA ILE A 6 -6.47 -6.88 -19.04
C ILE A 6 -7.48 -6.84 -17.90
N ALA A 7 -7.21 -7.56 -16.81
CA ALA A 7 -7.96 -7.42 -15.57
C ALA A 7 -7.21 -6.48 -14.62
N SER A 8 -7.93 -5.58 -13.95
CA SER A 8 -7.42 -4.85 -12.80
C SER A 8 -8.20 -5.21 -11.54
N LEU A 9 -7.49 -5.49 -10.46
CA LEU A 9 -8.06 -5.65 -9.12
C LEU A 9 -7.72 -4.41 -8.31
N ASP A 10 -8.74 -3.69 -7.83
CA ASP A 10 -8.63 -2.54 -6.94
C ASP A 10 -9.20 -2.93 -5.56
N VAL A 11 -8.31 -3.00 -4.56
CA VAL A 11 -8.65 -3.39 -3.19
C VAL A 11 -8.60 -2.16 -2.29
N GLY A 12 -9.68 -1.37 -2.32
CA GLY A 12 -9.83 -0.17 -1.51
C GLY A 12 -10.23 -0.47 -0.06
N THR A 13 -10.48 0.60 0.71
CA THR A 13 -10.95 0.49 2.11
C THR A 13 -12.41 0.06 2.26
N THR A 14 -13.25 0.41 1.29
CA THR A 14 -14.72 0.21 1.37
C THR A 14 -15.20 -0.84 0.39
N THR A 15 -14.51 -0.97 -0.74
CA THR A 15 -14.93 -1.79 -1.88
C THR A 15 -13.72 -2.49 -2.46
N VAL A 16 -13.90 -3.76 -2.81
CA VAL A 16 -13.01 -4.51 -3.69
C VAL A 16 -13.66 -4.53 -5.08
N ARG A 17 -12.91 -4.21 -6.12
CA ARG A 17 -13.44 -4.13 -7.50
C ARG A 17 -12.50 -4.84 -8.46
N CYS A 18 -13.07 -5.54 -9.43
CA CYS A 18 -12.35 -5.99 -10.61
C CYS A 18 -12.97 -5.40 -11.88
N LEU A 19 -12.12 -4.84 -12.74
CA LEU A 19 -12.50 -4.33 -14.06
C LEU A 19 -11.78 -5.12 -15.14
N ILE A 20 -12.46 -5.39 -16.26
CA ILE A 20 -11.83 -5.96 -17.46
C ILE A 20 -11.83 -4.92 -18.57
N TYR A 21 -10.65 -4.71 -19.15
CA TYR A 21 -10.43 -3.76 -20.22
C TYR A 21 -10.09 -4.49 -21.51
N ASN A 22 -10.55 -3.94 -22.63
CA ASN A 22 -10.07 -4.32 -23.95
C ASN A 22 -8.82 -3.53 -24.36
N SER A 23 -8.31 -3.81 -25.57
CA SER A 23 -7.13 -3.15 -26.15
C SER A 23 -7.27 -1.63 -26.35
N LYS A 24 -8.50 -1.09 -26.28
CA LYS A 24 -8.80 0.35 -26.37
C LYS A 24 -9.06 0.98 -25.01
N SER A 25 -8.73 0.29 -23.91
CA SER A 25 -8.99 0.72 -22.53
C SER A 25 -10.47 0.92 -22.20
N GLN A 26 -11.38 0.28 -22.96
CA GLN A 26 -12.81 0.31 -22.66
C GLN A 26 -13.14 -0.78 -21.63
N ILE A 27 -13.96 -0.43 -20.64
CA ILE A 27 -14.42 -1.37 -19.61
C ILE A 27 -15.48 -2.29 -20.21
N LEU A 28 -15.19 -3.59 -20.26
CA LEU A 28 -16.13 -4.63 -20.71
C LEU A 28 -16.94 -5.21 -19.56
N ALA A 29 -16.33 -5.30 -18.38
CA ALA A 29 -16.98 -5.83 -17.19
C ALA A 29 -16.52 -5.13 -15.93
N ASN A 30 -17.42 -5.07 -14.95
CA ASN A 30 -17.18 -4.52 -13.63
C ASN A 30 -17.86 -5.42 -12.60
N ALA A 31 -17.09 -5.93 -11.65
CA ALA A 31 -17.59 -6.63 -10.49
C ALA A 31 -17.03 -5.99 -9.23
N SER A 32 -17.84 -5.86 -8.19
CA SER A 32 -17.39 -5.31 -6.93
C SER A 32 -18.11 -5.95 -5.75
N ASP A 33 -17.43 -6.00 -4.59
CA ASP A 33 -18.00 -6.39 -3.32
C ASP A 33 -17.57 -5.40 -2.21
N LYS A 34 -18.35 -5.30 -1.14
CA LYS A 34 -18.09 -4.41 -0.02
C LYS A 34 -17.08 -5.03 0.94
N VAL A 35 -16.02 -4.31 1.28
CA VAL A 35 -15.05 -4.73 2.29
C VAL A 35 -15.74 -4.83 3.65
N ARG A 36 -15.59 -5.98 4.32
CA ARG A 36 -16.12 -6.20 5.67
C ARG A 36 -14.98 -6.02 6.67
N SER A 37 -15.15 -5.10 7.60
CA SER A 37 -14.19 -4.88 8.69
C SER A 37 -14.57 -5.71 9.90
N VAL A 38 -13.58 -6.32 10.55
CA VAL A 38 -13.74 -6.96 11.85
C VAL A 38 -13.31 -5.96 12.91
N GLY A 39 -14.21 -5.63 13.84
CA GLY A 39 -13.96 -4.59 14.84
C GLY A 39 -13.78 -3.19 14.23
N CYS A 40 -13.05 -2.31 14.92
CA CYS A 40 -12.97 -0.90 14.53
C CYS A 40 -11.99 -0.63 13.37
N CYS A 41 -10.93 -1.44 13.21
CA CYS A 41 -9.80 -1.12 12.31
C CYS A 41 -9.07 -2.36 11.75
N GLU A 42 -9.67 -3.56 11.77
CA GLU A 42 -9.07 -4.78 11.22
C GLU A 42 -9.89 -5.32 10.05
N ILE A 43 -9.24 -6.07 9.16
CA ILE A 43 -9.88 -6.78 8.05
C ILE A 43 -9.49 -8.25 8.17
N ASP A 44 -10.47 -9.15 8.11
CA ASP A 44 -10.20 -10.58 8.04
C ASP A 44 -9.48 -10.91 6.73
N GLU A 45 -8.29 -11.48 6.87
CA GLU A 45 -7.35 -11.70 5.78
C GLU A 45 -7.76 -12.81 4.80
N GLU A 46 -8.57 -13.76 5.27
CA GLU A 46 -9.11 -14.81 4.42
C GLU A 46 -10.37 -14.30 3.72
N GLU A 47 -11.23 -13.56 4.43
CA GLU A 47 -12.42 -12.95 3.85
C GLU A 47 -12.07 -12.01 2.69
N ILE A 48 -11.17 -11.04 2.90
CA ILE A 48 -10.77 -10.09 1.84
C ILE A 48 -10.13 -10.82 0.66
N PHE A 49 -9.38 -11.89 0.92
CA PHE A 49 -8.77 -12.70 -0.13
C PHE A 49 -9.85 -13.41 -0.97
N GLN A 50 -10.83 -14.05 -0.32
CA GLN A 50 -11.95 -14.67 -1.02
C GLN A 50 -12.80 -13.66 -1.79
N GLN A 51 -12.99 -12.45 -1.25
CA GLN A 51 -13.65 -11.35 -1.96
C GLN A 51 -12.88 -10.96 -3.23
N CYS A 52 -11.54 -10.86 -3.16
CA CYS A 52 -10.70 -10.58 -4.34
C CYS A 52 -10.86 -11.67 -5.41
N VAL A 53 -10.77 -12.95 -5.03
CA VAL A 53 -10.96 -14.08 -5.97
C VAL A 53 -12.37 -14.05 -6.57
N TYR A 54 -13.38 -13.78 -5.75
CA TYR A 54 -14.77 -13.68 -6.18
C TYR A 54 -14.98 -12.58 -7.22
N VAL A 55 -14.51 -11.35 -6.98
CA VAL A 55 -14.72 -10.24 -7.94
C VAL A 55 -13.95 -10.47 -9.24
N ILE A 56 -12.77 -11.09 -9.21
CA ILE A 56 -12.02 -11.43 -10.43
C ILE A 56 -12.81 -12.45 -11.25
N ARG A 57 -13.26 -13.56 -10.63
CA ARG A 57 -14.10 -14.56 -11.31
C ARG A 57 -15.34 -13.93 -11.89
N ARG A 58 -16.02 -13.09 -11.10
CA ARG A 58 -17.27 -12.46 -11.50
C ARG A 58 -17.09 -11.49 -12.66
N ALA A 59 -16.00 -10.72 -12.69
CA ALA A 59 -15.70 -9.85 -13.81
C ALA A 59 -15.45 -10.65 -15.10
N ILE A 60 -14.69 -11.75 -15.01
CA ILE A 60 -14.44 -12.67 -16.15
C ILE A 60 -15.76 -13.23 -16.67
N GLU A 61 -16.62 -13.75 -15.80
CA GLU A 61 -17.95 -14.25 -16.17
C GLU A 61 -18.82 -13.18 -16.86
N ILE A 62 -18.90 -11.97 -16.27
CA ILE A 62 -19.72 -10.87 -16.82
C ILE A 62 -19.23 -10.46 -18.21
N SER A 63 -17.92 -10.49 -18.46
CA SER A 63 -17.35 -10.16 -19.77
C SER A 63 -17.64 -11.21 -20.85
N GLY A 64 -18.15 -12.40 -20.48
CA GLY A 64 -18.32 -13.52 -21.40
C GLY A 64 -16.99 -14.16 -21.84
N LEU A 65 -15.89 -13.83 -21.17
CA LEU A 65 -14.54 -14.34 -21.45
C LEU A 65 -14.20 -15.51 -20.53
N THR A 66 -13.08 -16.16 -20.85
CA THR A 66 -12.41 -17.14 -19.98
C THR A 66 -11.13 -16.52 -19.39
N ALA A 67 -10.60 -17.12 -18.32
CA ALA A 67 -9.35 -16.66 -17.72
C ALA A 67 -8.16 -16.72 -18.68
N SER A 68 -8.17 -17.62 -19.69
CA SER A 68 -7.15 -17.70 -20.74
C SER A 68 -7.18 -16.55 -21.74
N ASP A 69 -8.30 -15.81 -21.83
CA ASP A 69 -8.40 -14.63 -22.69
C ASP A 69 -7.77 -13.40 -22.03
N ILE A 70 -7.60 -13.42 -20.70
CA ILE A 70 -7.01 -12.33 -19.94
C ILE A 70 -5.47 -12.42 -20.02
N SER A 71 -4.86 -11.39 -20.59
CA SER A 71 -3.41 -11.31 -20.79
C SER A 71 -2.65 -11.15 -19.48
N CYS A 72 -3.18 -10.37 -18.54
CA CYS A 72 -2.60 -10.21 -17.21
C CYS A 72 -3.58 -9.59 -16.20
N LEU A 73 -3.22 -9.73 -14.93
CA LEU A 73 -3.81 -9.05 -13.78
C LEU A 73 -2.86 -7.96 -13.27
N GLY A 74 -3.38 -6.74 -13.13
CA GLY A 74 -2.77 -5.67 -12.33
C GLY A 74 -3.49 -5.55 -10.99
N ILE A 75 -2.74 -5.35 -9.90
CA ILE A 75 -3.29 -5.24 -8.55
C ILE A 75 -2.96 -3.86 -7.98
N ALA A 76 -4.01 -3.11 -7.64
CA ALA A 76 -3.94 -1.87 -6.87
C ALA A 76 -4.52 -2.12 -5.47
N THR A 77 -3.83 -1.68 -4.42
CA THR A 77 -4.30 -1.90 -3.04
C THR A 77 -4.27 -0.63 -2.20
N GLN A 78 -5.19 -0.55 -1.24
CA GLN A 78 -5.08 0.41 -0.14
C GLN A 78 -3.71 0.26 0.53
N ARG A 79 -3.05 1.39 0.73
CA ARG A 79 -1.72 1.43 1.34
C ARG A 79 -1.79 1.33 2.84
N ASN A 80 -0.64 1.08 3.46
CA ASN A 80 -0.46 1.07 4.91
C ASN A 80 -1.30 0.02 5.68
N THR A 81 -2.09 -0.81 5.01
CA THR A 81 -2.69 -2.00 5.62
C THR A 81 -1.68 -3.15 5.50
N PHE A 82 -1.36 -3.81 6.61
CA PHE A 82 -0.30 -4.83 6.65
C PHE A 82 -0.68 -6.05 7.48
N ILE A 83 0.05 -7.13 7.26
CA ILE A 83 -0.06 -8.39 7.98
C ILE A 83 1.33 -9.01 8.20
N THR A 84 1.43 -9.85 9.22
CA THR A 84 2.55 -10.76 9.42
C THR A 84 2.05 -12.19 9.49
N TRP A 85 2.79 -13.11 8.88
CA TRP A 85 2.45 -14.53 8.87
C TRP A 85 3.67 -15.41 8.99
N ASP A 86 3.42 -16.64 9.38
CA ASP A 86 4.42 -17.67 9.54
C ASP A 86 4.88 -18.22 8.18
N LYS A 87 6.19 -18.23 7.93
CA LYS A 87 6.78 -18.70 6.66
C LYS A 87 6.50 -20.18 6.38
N ASP A 88 6.48 -21.01 7.41
CA ASP A 88 6.38 -22.47 7.26
C ASP A 88 4.90 -22.87 7.06
N THR A 89 4.00 -22.24 7.81
CA THR A 89 2.59 -22.66 7.85
C THR A 89 1.66 -21.78 7.03
N GLY A 90 2.10 -20.59 6.63
CA GLY A 90 1.24 -19.60 5.98
C GLY A 90 0.21 -18.95 6.90
N LYS A 91 0.22 -19.28 8.21
CA LYS A 91 -0.77 -18.79 9.17
C LYS A 91 -0.45 -17.35 9.60
N PRO A 92 -1.41 -16.42 9.49
CA PRO A 92 -1.28 -15.08 10.04
C PRO A 92 -1.12 -15.08 11.56
N PHE A 93 -0.36 -14.10 12.08
CA PHE A 93 -0.26 -13.86 13.52
C PHE A 93 -1.36 -12.92 14.03
N HIS A 94 -2.06 -12.24 13.13
CA HIS A 94 -3.15 -11.30 13.37
C HIS A 94 -3.90 -11.03 12.06
N HIS A 95 -5.12 -10.52 12.15
CA HIS A 95 -5.87 -9.97 11.01
C HIS A 95 -5.15 -8.77 10.38
N LEU A 96 -5.51 -8.40 9.16
CA LEU A 96 -4.92 -7.23 8.49
C LEU A 96 -5.15 -5.97 9.32
N MET A 97 -4.05 -5.32 9.70
CA MET A 97 -4.09 -4.10 10.49
C MET A 97 -4.19 -2.89 9.57
N THR A 98 -5.33 -2.21 9.57
CA THR A 98 -5.59 -1.10 8.65
C THR A 98 -4.84 0.17 9.05
N TRP A 99 -4.69 1.09 8.11
CA TRP A 99 -4.09 2.41 8.33
C TRP A 99 -4.77 3.27 9.40
N LYS A 100 -6.02 2.94 9.78
CA LYS A 100 -6.78 3.62 10.84
C LYS A 100 -6.47 3.09 12.25
N ASP A 101 -5.76 1.97 12.37
CA ASP A 101 -5.49 1.33 13.66
C ASP A 101 -4.67 2.21 14.60
N MET A 102 -5.18 2.47 15.81
CA MET A 102 -4.58 3.38 16.80
C MET A 102 -3.77 2.69 17.91
N ARG A 103 -3.54 1.37 17.85
CA ARG A 103 -2.86 0.65 18.95
C ARG A 103 -1.44 1.14 19.19
N ALA A 104 -0.76 1.61 18.15
CA ALA A 104 0.59 2.17 18.22
C ALA A 104 0.64 3.66 18.59
N ALA A 105 -0.49 4.30 18.91
CA ALA A 105 -0.54 5.74 19.14
C ALA A 105 0.33 6.19 20.32
N SER A 106 0.41 5.40 21.41
CA SER A 106 1.33 5.68 22.52
C SER A 106 2.79 5.60 22.07
N TYR A 107 3.16 4.55 21.32
CA TYR A 107 4.50 4.37 20.79
C TYR A 107 4.92 5.54 19.90
N VAL A 108 4.03 6.01 19.03
CA VAL A 108 4.27 7.18 18.17
C VAL A 108 4.58 8.43 19.02
N ARG A 109 3.75 8.72 20.04
CA ARG A 109 3.96 9.87 20.92
C ARG A 109 5.28 9.77 21.68
N ASP A 110 5.59 8.60 22.23
CA ASP A 110 6.77 8.38 23.06
C ASP A 110 8.05 8.46 22.23
N TRP A 111 8.05 7.85 21.03
CA TRP A 111 9.19 7.92 20.11
C TRP A 111 9.47 9.33 19.63
N ASN A 112 8.44 10.08 19.23
CA ASN A 112 8.61 11.45 18.75
C ASN A 112 9.12 12.41 19.85
N LYS A 113 8.89 12.10 21.13
CA LYS A 113 9.39 12.85 22.29
C LYS A 113 10.71 12.29 22.86
N SER A 114 11.20 11.17 22.35
CA SER A 114 12.38 10.51 22.90
C SER A 114 13.65 11.31 22.66
N TYR A 115 14.60 11.24 23.60
CA TYR A 115 15.93 11.82 23.44
C TYR A 115 16.67 11.29 22.21
N VAL A 116 16.44 10.03 21.85
CA VAL A 116 16.98 9.41 20.64
C VAL A 116 16.51 10.15 19.39
N MET A 117 15.19 10.39 19.27
CA MET A 117 14.65 11.12 18.12
C MET A 117 15.12 12.58 18.10
N MET A 118 15.17 13.25 19.26
CA MET A 118 15.71 14.62 19.36
C MET A 118 17.17 14.69 18.89
N PHE A 119 17.99 13.71 19.30
CA PHE A 119 19.39 13.61 18.89
C PHE A 119 19.52 13.36 17.38
N ILE A 120 18.79 12.37 16.83
CA ILE A 120 18.80 12.06 15.39
C ILE A 120 18.44 13.29 14.56
N ARG A 121 17.39 14.02 14.94
CA ARG A 121 16.94 15.22 14.22
C ARG A 121 17.98 16.33 14.28
N SER A 122 18.58 16.56 15.44
CA SER A 122 19.59 17.60 15.65
C SER A 122 20.89 17.29 14.90
N ALA A 123 21.38 16.06 15.01
CA ALA A 123 22.56 15.59 14.27
C ALA A 123 22.33 15.67 12.75
N SER A 124 21.16 15.26 12.27
CA SER A 124 20.82 15.35 10.85
C SER A 124 20.68 16.79 10.36
N ARG A 125 20.22 17.71 11.20
CA ARG A 125 20.20 19.15 10.89
C ARG A 125 21.61 19.70 10.72
N LEU A 126 22.54 19.36 11.62
CA LEU A 126 23.95 19.75 11.51
C LEU A 126 24.59 19.16 10.24
N LEU A 127 24.37 17.88 9.97
CA LEU A 127 24.84 17.24 8.75
C LEU A 127 24.26 17.90 7.49
N TYR A 128 22.99 18.30 7.51
CA TYR A 128 22.40 19.06 6.41
C TYR A 128 23.10 20.41 6.20
N SER A 129 23.37 21.16 7.27
CA SER A 129 24.09 22.44 7.19
C SER A 129 25.49 22.31 6.59
N VAL A 130 26.15 21.17 6.77
CA VAL A 130 27.49 20.90 6.21
C VAL A 130 27.42 20.32 4.79
N THR A 131 26.49 19.39 4.55
CA THR A 131 26.46 18.59 3.31
C THR A 131 25.50 19.10 2.24
N GLY A 132 24.51 19.91 2.61
CA GLY A 132 23.40 20.30 1.73
C GLY A 132 22.48 19.14 1.31
N SER A 133 22.65 17.93 1.87
CA SER A 133 21.93 16.74 1.42
C SER A 133 20.46 16.76 1.83
N LEU A 134 19.56 16.69 0.84
CA LEU A 134 18.11 16.61 1.07
C LEU A 134 17.72 15.39 1.92
N ARG A 135 18.47 14.29 1.86
CA ARG A 135 18.25 13.11 2.71
C ARG A 135 18.44 13.46 4.20
N HIS A 136 19.48 14.21 4.54
CA HIS A 136 19.70 14.68 5.92
C HIS A 136 18.62 15.69 6.36
N LEU A 137 18.16 16.55 5.45
CA LEU A 137 17.03 17.44 5.72
C LEU A 137 15.76 16.63 6.04
N ALA A 138 15.44 15.61 5.23
CA ALA A 138 14.28 14.73 5.46
C ALA A 138 14.35 14.04 6.84
N VAL A 139 15.52 13.52 7.21
CA VAL A 139 15.71 12.89 8.53
C VAL A 139 15.59 13.91 9.67
N SER A 140 16.04 15.17 9.47
CA SER A 140 15.88 16.22 10.48
C SER A 140 14.40 16.59 10.76
N LEU A 141 13.54 16.35 9.77
CA LEU A 141 12.09 16.56 9.82
C LEU A 141 11.32 15.26 10.11
N LEU A 142 12.02 14.16 10.37
CA LEU A 142 11.40 12.86 10.60
C LEU A 142 10.49 12.93 11.82
N GLN A 143 9.24 12.54 11.60
CA GLN A 143 8.23 12.37 12.63
C GLN A 143 7.42 11.14 12.30
N PHE A 144 7.31 10.23 13.26
CA PHE A 144 6.44 9.07 13.08
C PHE A 144 4.98 9.50 13.17
N LYS A 145 4.16 8.98 12.25
CA LYS A 145 2.71 9.12 12.26
C LYS A 145 2.09 7.77 12.50
N ASN A 146 0.90 7.75 13.09
CA ASN A 146 0.21 6.49 13.39
C ASN A 146 -0.20 5.71 12.12
N THR A 147 -0.40 6.43 11.01
CA THR A 147 -0.61 5.84 9.69
C THR A 147 0.61 5.05 9.18
N HIS A 148 1.83 5.36 9.64
CA HIS A 148 3.04 4.64 9.22
C HIS A 148 3.04 3.19 9.72
N VAL A 149 3.36 2.26 8.83
CA VAL A 149 3.40 0.82 9.15
C VAL A 149 4.51 0.51 10.15
N CYS A 150 5.65 1.20 10.08
CA CYS A 150 6.81 0.94 10.95
C CYS A 150 6.46 0.90 12.46
N MET A 151 5.63 1.84 12.94
CA MET A 151 5.27 1.92 14.35
C MET A 151 4.25 0.86 14.76
N ARG A 152 3.30 0.55 13.88
CA ARG A 152 2.32 -0.53 14.10
C ARG A 152 2.97 -1.91 14.07
N LEU A 153 3.91 -2.12 13.16
CA LEU A 153 4.72 -3.34 13.10
C LEU A 153 5.59 -3.50 14.36
N LYS A 154 6.24 -2.42 14.81
CA LYS A 154 6.98 -2.42 16.08
C LYS A 154 6.08 -2.82 17.25
N TRP A 155 4.91 -2.20 17.35
CA TRP A 155 3.93 -2.54 18.39
C TRP A 155 3.56 -4.03 18.34
N MET A 156 3.32 -4.59 17.15
CA MET A 156 3.02 -6.02 17.00
C MET A 156 4.17 -6.92 17.46
N LEU A 157 5.41 -6.60 17.08
CA LEU A 157 6.60 -7.36 17.49
C LEU A 157 6.82 -7.33 19.00
N ASP A 158 6.44 -6.24 19.66
CA ASP A 158 6.59 -6.08 21.11
C ASP A 158 5.45 -6.74 21.90
N ASN A 159 4.23 -6.78 21.37
CA ASN A 159 3.03 -7.25 22.09
C ASN A 159 2.57 -8.68 21.72
N ASN A 160 2.88 -9.18 20.52
CA ASN A 160 2.53 -10.55 20.12
C ASN A 160 3.70 -11.50 20.41
N LYS A 161 3.58 -12.29 21.49
CA LYS A 161 4.62 -13.21 21.97
C LYS A 161 5.01 -14.26 20.93
N GLU A 162 4.04 -14.80 20.20
CA GLU A 162 4.31 -15.84 19.20
C GLU A 162 5.02 -15.25 17.98
N LEU A 163 4.55 -14.10 17.47
CA LEU A 163 5.23 -13.37 16.41
C LEU A 163 6.68 -13.06 16.80
N LYS A 164 6.91 -12.54 18.02
CA LYS A 164 8.27 -12.24 18.52
C LYS A 164 9.17 -13.47 18.55
N LYS A 165 8.64 -14.61 19.02
CA LYS A 165 9.36 -15.89 19.07
C LYS A 165 9.68 -16.41 17.67
N ARG A 166 8.74 -16.36 16.73
CA ARG A 166 8.96 -16.83 15.36
C ARG A 166 9.89 -15.90 14.59
N ALA A 167 9.87 -14.60 14.88
CA ALA A 167 10.78 -13.62 14.29
C ALA A 167 12.25 -13.88 14.68
N SER A 168 12.52 -14.26 15.93
CA SER A 168 13.89 -14.64 16.34
C SER A 168 14.39 -15.91 15.64
N MET A 169 13.47 -16.78 15.22
CA MET A 169 13.76 -17.99 14.43
C MET A 169 13.88 -17.73 12.92
N LYS A 170 13.72 -16.48 12.46
CA LYS A 170 13.64 -16.09 11.03
C LYS A 170 12.47 -16.69 10.25
N LYS A 171 11.39 -17.06 10.95
CA LYS A 171 10.22 -17.76 10.41
C LYS A 171 9.00 -16.88 10.17
N VAL A 172 9.20 -15.57 10.07
CA VAL A 172 8.14 -14.58 9.88
C VAL A 172 8.32 -13.91 8.52
N SER A 173 7.20 -13.73 7.83
CA SER A 173 7.06 -12.82 6.70
C SER A 173 6.18 -11.64 7.08
N PHE A 174 6.50 -10.48 6.55
CA PHE A 174 5.71 -9.26 6.61
C PHE A 174 5.29 -8.86 5.20
N GLY A 175 4.15 -8.21 5.07
CA GLY A 175 3.71 -7.63 3.81
C GLY A 175 2.62 -6.60 4.01
N THR A 176 2.61 -5.61 3.12
CA THR A 176 1.40 -4.82 2.85
C THR A 176 0.38 -5.68 2.08
N LEU A 177 -0.82 -5.15 1.87
CA LEU A 177 -1.93 -5.91 1.28
C LEU A 177 -1.58 -6.50 -0.10
N ASP A 178 -0.86 -5.78 -0.94
CA ASP A 178 -0.32 -6.25 -2.22
C ASP A 178 0.54 -7.51 -2.07
N THR A 179 1.49 -7.50 -1.12
CA THR A 179 2.38 -8.62 -0.86
C THR A 179 1.59 -9.85 -0.39
N TRP A 180 0.62 -9.64 0.50
CA TRP A 180 -0.24 -10.72 0.99
C TRP A 180 -1.07 -11.34 -0.14
N LEU A 181 -1.70 -10.50 -0.97
CA LEU A 181 -2.53 -10.96 -2.08
C LEU A 181 -1.72 -11.72 -3.11
N VAL A 182 -0.56 -11.23 -3.52
CA VAL A 182 0.33 -11.95 -4.44
C VAL A 182 0.79 -13.28 -3.84
N TRP A 183 1.19 -13.28 -2.57
CA TRP A 183 1.59 -14.51 -1.90
C TRP A 183 0.47 -15.55 -1.87
N LYS A 184 -0.77 -15.14 -1.59
CA LYS A 184 -1.94 -16.03 -1.58
C LYS A 184 -2.35 -16.49 -2.98
N LEU A 185 -2.44 -15.57 -3.94
CA LEU A 185 -2.82 -15.85 -5.33
C LEU A 185 -1.82 -16.78 -6.01
N THR A 186 -0.53 -16.64 -5.71
CA THR A 186 0.53 -17.50 -6.26
C THR A 186 0.77 -18.77 -5.44
N ASN A 187 -0.07 -19.05 -4.43
CA ASN A 187 0.07 -20.20 -3.54
C ASN A 187 1.49 -20.30 -2.94
N ALA A 188 1.93 -19.22 -2.30
CA ALA A 188 3.22 -19.03 -1.65
C ALA A 188 4.46 -19.03 -2.56
N ARG A 189 4.29 -19.05 -3.90
CA ARG A 189 5.41 -19.05 -4.85
C ARG A 189 6.07 -17.68 -5.03
N CYS A 190 5.33 -16.60 -4.82
CA CYS A 190 5.85 -15.23 -4.94
C CYS A 190 5.69 -14.48 -3.62
N TYR A 191 6.79 -13.91 -3.14
CA TYR A 191 6.83 -13.04 -1.98
C TYR A 191 7.51 -11.75 -2.40
N ALA A 192 6.72 -10.70 -2.66
CA ALA A 192 7.18 -9.49 -3.33
C ALA A 192 6.25 -8.31 -3.05
N THR A 193 6.79 -7.09 -3.13
CA THR A 193 6.05 -5.82 -3.16
C THR A 193 6.61 -4.92 -4.25
N ASP A 194 5.94 -3.82 -4.57
CA ASP A 194 6.49 -2.77 -5.44
C ASP A 194 7.01 -1.56 -4.65
N PHE A 195 7.68 -0.65 -5.36
CA PHE A 195 8.22 0.57 -4.77
C PHE A 195 7.16 1.49 -4.17
N SER A 196 5.96 1.57 -4.78
CA SER A 196 4.91 2.47 -4.30
C SER A 196 4.35 2.01 -2.95
N ASN A 197 4.04 0.72 -2.80
CA ASN A 197 3.59 0.16 -1.52
C ASN A 197 4.72 0.19 -0.47
N ALA A 198 5.94 -0.23 -0.83
CA ALA A 198 7.09 -0.18 0.08
C ALA A 198 7.36 1.23 0.63
N SER A 199 7.31 2.26 -0.23
CA SER A 199 7.58 3.65 0.16
C SER A 199 6.58 4.21 1.18
N SER A 200 5.34 3.70 1.20
CA SER A 200 4.30 4.14 2.14
C SER A 200 4.53 3.66 3.59
N THR A 201 5.31 2.60 3.78
CA THR A 201 5.47 1.93 5.08
C THR A 201 6.25 2.72 6.13
N ALA A 202 6.99 3.76 5.71
CA ALA A 202 8.04 4.43 6.47
C ALA A 202 9.17 3.50 6.97
N LEU A 203 9.34 2.33 6.35
CA LEU A 203 10.52 1.46 6.50
C LEU A 203 11.45 1.54 5.28
N PHE A 204 11.06 2.26 4.23
CA PHE A 204 11.77 2.39 2.97
C PHE A 204 12.52 3.71 2.90
N ASP A 205 13.73 3.70 2.34
CA ASP A 205 14.52 4.90 2.08
C ASP A 205 14.34 5.34 0.62
N PRO A 206 13.60 6.43 0.35
CA PRO A 206 13.34 6.89 -1.02
C PRO A 206 14.57 7.48 -1.71
N TYR A 207 15.66 7.77 -1.01
CA TYR A 207 16.89 8.26 -1.64
C TYR A 207 17.81 7.12 -2.10
N VAL A 208 17.67 5.95 -1.49
CA VAL A 208 18.46 4.74 -1.81
C VAL A 208 17.63 3.72 -2.61
N LEU A 209 16.31 3.87 -2.61
CA LEU A 209 15.35 2.95 -3.21
C LEU A 209 15.42 1.52 -2.66
N SER A 210 15.55 1.39 -1.34
CA SER A 210 15.58 0.11 -0.65
C SER A 210 15.03 0.22 0.77
N TRP A 211 14.79 -0.94 1.42
CA TRP A 211 14.46 -0.97 2.84
C TRP A 211 15.55 -0.29 3.68
N SER A 212 15.15 0.65 4.53
CA SER A 212 16.03 1.40 5.41
C SER A 212 16.50 0.51 6.56
N SER A 213 17.74 0.02 6.45
CA SER A 213 18.40 -0.72 7.53
C SER A 213 18.50 0.12 8.81
N SER A 214 18.72 1.43 8.68
CA SER A 214 18.81 2.36 9.82
C SER A 214 17.49 2.47 10.59
N ILE A 215 16.36 2.65 9.89
CA ILE A 215 15.04 2.71 10.55
C ILE A 215 14.70 1.36 11.18
N CYS A 216 14.97 0.26 10.47
CA CYS A 216 14.70 -1.08 10.98
C CYS A 216 15.53 -1.37 12.24
N MET A 217 16.82 -1.05 12.23
CA MET A 217 17.70 -1.17 13.41
C MET A 217 17.21 -0.30 14.57
N LEU A 218 16.85 0.96 14.30
CA LEU A 218 16.36 1.90 15.30
C LEU A 218 15.10 1.39 16.01
N LEU A 219 14.18 0.78 15.26
CA LEU A 219 12.90 0.29 15.78
C LEU A 219 12.96 -1.16 16.28
N GLY A 220 14.07 -1.88 16.05
CA GLY A 220 14.22 -3.30 16.36
C GLY A 220 13.44 -4.21 15.41
N ILE A 221 13.21 -3.78 14.18
CA ILE A 221 12.49 -4.54 13.14
C ILE A 221 13.50 -5.39 12.36
N PRO A 222 13.33 -6.73 12.32
CA PRO A 222 14.29 -7.59 11.63
C PRO A 222 14.15 -7.51 10.11
N MET A 223 15.19 -7.08 9.39
CA MET A 223 15.18 -6.94 7.92
C MET A 223 14.74 -8.18 7.15
N HIS A 224 15.01 -9.39 7.68
CA HIS A 224 14.71 -10.65 7.00
C HIS A 224 13.21 -10.98 6.88
N ILE A 225 12.34 -10.19 7.54
CA ILE A 225 10.88 -10.33 7.41
C ILE A 225 10.33 -9.51 6.27
N LEU A 226 11.11 -8.60 5.66
CA LEU A 226 10.62 -7.67 4.65
C LEU A 226 10.67 -8.31 3.24
N PRO A 227 9.68 -8.04 2.38
CA PRO A 227 9.64 -8.62 1.04
C PRO A 227 10.69 -7.99 0.12
N PRO A 228 11.25 -8.72 -0.85
CA PRO A 228 11.97 -8.10 -1.95
C PRO A 228 11.06 -7.11 -2.69
N ILE A 229 11.65 -6.00 -3.13
CA ILE A 229 10.96 -4.92 -3.84
C ILE A 229 11.26 -5.08 -5.34
N PHE A 230 10.20 -5.15 -6.15
CA PHE A 230 10.28 -5.29 -7.60
C PHE A 230 9.69 -4.07 -8.31
N ASP A 231 9.89 -4.02 -9.63
CA ASP A 231 9.38 -2.95 -10.48
C ASP A 231 7.84 -2.88 -10.47
N THR A 232 7.24 -1.70 -10.61
CA THR A 232 5.77 -1.57 -10.66
C THR A 232 5.17 -2.40 -11.80
N CYS A 233 5.93 -2.64 -12.87
CA CYS A 233 5.57 -3.54 -13.97
C CYS A 233 6.58 -4.69 -14.11
N ASP A 234 6.46 -5.72 -13.27
CA ASP A 234 7.37 -6.88 -13.22
C ASP A 234 6.62 -8.23 -13.34
N ASP A 235 7.37 -9.34 -13.41
CA ASP A 235 6.82 -10.69 -13.30
C ASP A 235 6.60 -11.08 -11.83
N TYR A 236 5.37 -10.88 -11.35
CA TYR A 236 4.95 -11.30 -10.01
C TYR A 236 4.47 -12.76 -9.94
N GLY A 237 4.76 -13.54 -10.97
CA GLY A 237 4.33 -14.91 -11.13
C GLY A 237 2.91 -15.04 -11.70
N TYR A 238 2.29 -16.17 -11.39
CA TYR A 238 0.98 -16.54 -11.91
C TYR A 238 0.06 -16.92 -10.76
N CYS A 239 -1.18 -16.44 -10.83
CA CYS A 239 -2.26 -16.97 -10.01
C CYS A 239 -2.31 -18.50 -10.17
N ASP A 240 -2.50 -19.20 -9.06
CA ASP A 240 -2.65 -20.64 -9.05
C ASP A 240 -3.90 -21.07 -9.83
N GLU A 241 -3.78 -22.14 -10.61
CA GLU A 241 -4.86 -22.64 -11.48
C GLU A 241 -6.13 -22.97 -10.69
N LYS A 242 -6.01 -23.34 -9.40
CA LYS A 242 -7.15 -23.60 -8.53
C LYS A 242 -8.11 -22.41 -8.39
N PHE A 243 -7.61 -21.19 -8.60
CA PHE A 243 -8.43 -19.97 -8.46
C PHE A 243 -9.21 -19.64 -9.72
N PHE A 244 -8.68 -19.86 -10.92
CA PHE A 244 -9.33 -19.39 -12.15
C PHE A 244 -9.43 -20.44 -13.26
N GLY A 245 -9.05 -21.69 -13.00
CA GLY A 245 -8.92 -22.74 -14.02
C GLY A 245 -7.77 -22.48 -15.01
N TYR A 246 -6.94 -21.47 -14.75
CA TYR A 246 -5.88 -21.01 -15.64
C TYR A 246 -4.79 -20.29 -14.82
N LYS A 247 -3.54 -20.37 -15.29
CA LYS A 247 -2.40 -19.59 -14.75
C LYS A 247 -2.49 -18.15 -15.23
N LEU A 248 -3.30 -17.34 -14.56
CA LEU A 248 -3.44 -15.91 -14.87
C LEU A 248 -2.16 -15.15 -14.45
N PRO A 249 -1.43 -14.49 -15.37
CA PRO A 249 -0.19 -13.79 -15.02
C PRO A 249 -0.47 -12.54 -14.18
N ILE A 250 0.33 -12.31 -13.13
CA ILE A 250 0.32 -11.05 -12.37
C ILE A 250 1.47 -10.19 -12.89
N ARG A 251 1.16 -8.98 -13.38
CA ARG A 251 2.14 -8.15 -14.12
C ARG A 251 2.29 -6.72 -13.59
N SER A 252 1.53 -6.35 -12.56
CA SER A 252 1.71 -5.06 -11.90
C SER A 252 1.18 -5.08 -10.49
N LEU A 253 1.93 -4.46 -9.57
CA LEU A 253 1.52 -4.11 -8.22
C LEU A 253 1.74 -2.62 -8.04
N VAL A 254 0.76 -1.92 -7.45
CA VAL A 254 0.84 -0.48 -7.21
C VAL A 254 -0.08 -0.08 -6.06
N GLY A 255 0.25 0.99 -5.33
CA GLY A 255 -0.66 1.59 -4.36
C GLY A 255 -1.87 2.23 -5.04
N ASP A 256 -3.04 2.19 -4.43
CA ASP A 256 -4.30 2.73 -4.97
C ASP A 256 -4.21 4.18 -5.45
N GLN A 257 -3.63 5.09 -4.65
CA GLN A 257 -3.49 6.49 -5.01
C GLN A 257 -2.54 6.68 -6.20
N GLN A 258 -1.41 5.96 -6.20
CA GLN A 258 -0.44 5.95 -7.28
C GLN A 258 -1.02 5.37 -8.58
N ALA A 259 -1.78 4.28 -8.50
CA ALA A 259 -2.47 3.68 -9.63
C ALA A 259 -3.44 4.67 -10.27
N SER A 260 -4.15 5.41 -9.42
CA SER A 260 -5.13 6.39 -9.87
C SER A 260 -4.47 7.65 -10.44
N MET A 261 -3.33 8.10 -9.92
CA MET A 261 -2.48 9.12 -10.59
C MET A 261 -2.07 8.66 -11.99
N PHE A 262 -1.61 7.42 -12.12
CA PHE A 262 -1.20 6.85 -13.39
C PHE A 262 -2.38 6.76 -14.37
N GLY A 263 -3.53 6.25 -13.91
CA GLY A 263 -4.75 6.11 -14.71
C GLY A 263 -5.35 7.45 -15.18
N GLN A 264 -5.14 8.52 -14.42
CA GLN A 264 -5.51 9.90 -14.80
C GLN A 264 -4.48 10.56 -15.72
N CYS A 265 -3.51 9.81 -16.23
CA CYS A 265 -2.45 10.31 -17.11
C CYS A 265 -1.65 11.48 -16.49
N CYS A 266 -1.48 11.49 -15.17
CA CYS A 266 -0.70 12.50 -14.45
C CYS A 266 0.82 12.28 -14.65
N PHE A 267 1.28 12.29 -15.89
CA PHE A 267 2.65 11.96 -16.29
C PHE A 267 3.57 13.18 -16.31
N GLU A 268 3.04 14.40 -16.31
CA GLU A 268 3.86 15.61 -16.29
C GLU A 268 4.18 16.06 -14.87
N LYS A 269 5.37 16.65 -14.68
CA LYS A 269 5.75 17.22 -13.38
C LYS A 269 4.77 18.34 -13.02
N GLY A 270 4.30 18.33 -11.77
CA GLY A 270 3.30 19.27 -11.28
C GLY A 270 1.85 18.87 -11.58
N ASN A 271 1.60 17.77 -12.32
CA ASN A 271 0.27 17.18 -12.35
C ASN A 271 -0.15 16.82 -10.92
N MET A 272 -1.38 17.19 -10.61
CA MET A 272 -1.98 17.02 -9.29
C MET A 272 -3.29 16.28 -9.44
N LYS A 273 -3.56 15.40 -8.50
CA LYS A 273 -4.85 14.76 -8.31
C LYS A 273 -5.31 15.01 -6.88
N CYS A 274 -6.60 15.27 -6.72
CA CYS A 274 -7.26 15.31 -5.43
C CYS A 274 -8.27 14.15 -5.38
N THR A 275 -8.13 13.26 -4.41
CA THR A 275 -9.05 12.15 -4.19
C THR A 275 -9.87 12.43 -2.95
N MET A 276 -11.16 12.67 -3.15
CA MET A 276 -12.09 12.94 -2.06
C MET A 276 -12.88 11.68 -1.72
N GLY A 277 -12.44 10.96 -0.70
CA GLY A 277 -13.14 9.82 -0.10
C GLY A 277 -13.52 10.13 1.35
N LEU A 278 -13.45 9.13 2.23
CA LEU A 278 -13.60 9.38 3.68
C LEU A 278 -12.58 10.43 4.19
N GLY A 279 -11.36 10.39 3.66
CA GLY A 279 -10.36 11.47 3.75
C GLY A 279 -10.03 12.06 2.38
N THR A 280 -9.30 13.18 2.37
CA THR A 280 -8.77 13.80 1.14
C THR A 280 -7.29 13.53 0.99
N PHE A 281 -6.91 13.01 -0.16
CA PHE A 281 -5.51 12.83 -0.57
C PHE A 281 -5.22 13.76 -1.74
N VAL A 282 -4.18 14.58 -1.60
CA VAL A 282 -3.68 15.42 -2.68
C VAL A 282 -2.30 14.91 -3.08
N ASP A 283 -2.22 14.37 -4.30
CA ASP A 283 -1.01 13.78 -4.85
C ASP A 283 -0.46 14.69 -5.94
N VAL A 284 0.82 15.06 -5.85
CA VAL A 284 1.51 15.88 -6.85
C VAL A 284 2.73 15.13 -7.38
N LYS A 285 2.83 14.99 -8.70
CA LYS A 285 4.02 14.40 -9.34
C LYS A 285 5.22 15.34 -9.28
N MET A 286 6.30 14.87 -8.68
CA MET A 286 7.54 15.66 -8.47
C MET A 286 8.64 15.38 -9.50
N GLY A 287 8.50 14.32 -10.30
CA GLY A 287 9.48 13.87 -11.28
C GLY A 287 10.41 12.80 -10.71
N GLY A 288 11.63 12.71 -11.24
CA GLY A 288 12.57 11.61 -10.92
C GLY A 288 13.46 11.81 -9.70
N GLN A 289 13.21 12.85 -8.89
CA GLN A 289 14.01 13.14 -7.70
C GLN A 289 13.10 13.31 -6.47
N PRO A 290 13.46 12.73 -5.31
CA PRO A 290 12.70 12.93 -4.08
C PRO A 290 12.85 14.38 -3.60
N MET A 291 11.74 15.03 -3.24
CA MET A 291 11.75 16.38 -2.69
C MET A 291 11.30 16.36 -1.23
N VAL A 292 11.85 17.29 -0.43
CA VAL A 292 11.51 17.45 0.98
C VAL A 292 10.65 18.69 1.14
N SER A 293 9.52 18.55 1.81
CA SER A 293 8.71 19.68 2.24
C SER A 293 9.04 20.09 3.67
N ASN A 294 8.99 21.38 3.95
CA ASN A 294 9.05 21.91 5.32
C ASN A 294 7.78 21.57 6.14
N GLN A 295 6.72 21.06 5.51
CA GLN A 295 5.42 20.76 6.13
C GLN A 295 5.21 19.26 6.42
N GLU A 296 6.25 18.52 6.79
CA GLU A 296 6.16 17.09 7.19
C GLU A 296 5.56 16.15 6.12
N LEU A 297 5.64 16.54 4.84
CA LEU A 297 5.28 15.68 3.70
C LEU A 297 6.52 14.91 3.27
N PHE A 298 6.46 13.58 3.38
CA PHE A 298 7.56 12.70 3.03
C PHE A 298 7.45 12.26 1.57
N PRO A 299 8.54 12.26 0.78
CA PRO A 299 8.48 11.80 -0.59
C PRO A 299 8.14 10.31 -0.62
N ILE A 300 7.14 9.95 -1.42
CA ILE A 300 6.77 8.56 -1.70
C ILE A 300 7.09 8.24 -3.16
N VAL A 301 7.27 6.97 -3.47
CA VAL A 301 7.41 6.54 -4.86
C VAL A 301 6.01 6.42 -5.46
N GLY A 302 5.81 7.08 -6.59
CA GLY A 302 4.63 6.94 -7.44
C GLY A 302 4.64 5.58 -8.13
N TRP A 303 5.65 5.39 -8.96
CA TRP A 303 5.92 4.11 -9.61
C TRP A 303 7.39 4.06 -9.98
N LYS A 304 7.89 2.85 -10.19
CA LYS A 304 9.14 2.63 -10.90
C LYS A 304 8.84 1.71 -12.06
N ILE A 305 9.14 2.15 -13.28
CA ILE A 305 8.98 1.36 -14.51
C ILE A 305 10.32 1.35 -15.24
N LYS A 306 11.00 0.19 -15.23
CA LYS A 306 12.36 0.04 -15.74
C LYS A 306 13.29 1.05 -15.06
N ASP A 307 13.99 1.88 -15.82
CA ASP A 307 14.94 2.86 -15.28
C ASP A 307 14.24 4.15 -14.79
N GLU A 308 12.95 4.34 -15.11
CA GLU A 308 12.20 5.51 -14.66
C GLU A 308 11.67 5.30 -13.24
N VAL A 309 12.04 6.20 -12.33
CA VAL A 309 11.45 6.31 -10.99
C VAL A 309 10.70 7.62 -10.94
N VAL A 310 9.44 7.58 -10.49
CA VAL A 310 8.61 8.77 -10.27
C VAL A 310 8.35 8.92 -8.79
N TYR A 311 8.58 10.12 -8.26
CA TYR A 311 8.21 10.49 -6.90
C TYR A 311 6.95 11.33 -6.86
N LEU A 312 6.15 11.13 -5.81
CA LEU A 312 5.00 11.95 -5.49
C LEU A 312 5.22 12.66 -4.15
N MET A 313 4.61 13.83 -4.03
CA MET A 313 4.37 14.47 -2.75
C MET A 313 2.89 14.32 -2.43
N GLU A 314 2.59 13.74 -1.28
CA GLU A 314 1.23 13.46 -0.85
C GLU A 314 0.89 14.30 0.37
N GLY A 315 -0.19 15.07 0.28
CA GLY A 315 -0.89 15.67 1.40
C GLY A 315 -2.10 14.82 1.78
N TYR A 316 -2.36 14.65 3.07
CA TYR A 316 -3.51 13.90 3.57
C TYR A 316 -4.28 14.69 4.62
N SER A 317 -5.61 14.67 4.51
CA SER A 317 -6.55 15.16 5.51
C SER A 317 -7.56 14.06 5.87
N SER A 318 -7.76 13.81 7.16
CA SER A 318 -8.51 12.64 7.65
C SER A 318 -10.02 12.71 7.52
N ASP A 319 -10.61 13.91 7.49
CA ASP A 319 -12.02 14.09 7.85
C ASP A 319 -12.80 14.93 6.83
N THR A 320 -12.68 14.63 5.53
CA THR A 320 -13.38 15.44 4.51
C THR A 320 -14.83 15.03 4.31
N CYS A 321 -15.12 13.74 4.14
CA CYS A 321 -16.50 13.26 3.95
C CYS A 321 -17.12 12.70 5.22
N GLN A 322 -16.36 12.48 6.30
CA GLN A 322 -16.90 11.96 7.56
C GLN A 322 -17.97 12.89 8.20
N PRO A 323 -17.80 14.22 8.24
CA PRO A 323 -18.87 15.13 8.68
C PRO A 323 -20.11 15.08 7.78
N ILE A 324 -19.92 14.90 6.47
CA ILE A 324 -21.01 14.81 5.48
C ILE A 324 -21.79 13.51 5.67
N SER A 325 -21.11 12.37 5.80
CA SER A 325 -21.74 11.08 6.09
C SER A 325 -22.45 11.08 7.45
N TRP A 326 -21.90 11.79 8.45
CA TRP A 326 -22.57 12.00 9.74
C TRP A 326 -23.87 12.81 9.58
N LEU A 327 -23.83 13.94 8.87
CA LEU A 327 -25.02 14.76 8.60
C LEU A 327 -26.10 14.00 7.79
N GLN A 328 -25.69 13.18 6.81
CA GLN A 328 -26.59 12.28 6.08
C GLN A 328 -27.21 11.23 7.01
N SER A 329 -26.42 10.64 7.92
CA SER A 329 -26.93 9.68 8.91
C SER A 329 -27.90 10.31 9.92
N CYS A 330 -27.78 11.62 10.17
CA CYS A 330 -28.71 12.40 10.99
C CYS A 330 -29.96 12.88 10.22
N GLY A 331 -30.11 12.53 8.94
CA GLY A 331 -31.23 12.94 8.09
C GLY A 331 -31.27 14.44 7.76
N GLN A 332 -30.16 15.17 7.95
CA GLN A 332 -30.08 16.62 7.73
C GLN A 332 -29.61 16.98 6.31
N LEU A 333 -29.25 15.99 5.49
CA LEU A 333 -28.79 16.16 4.11
C LEU A 333 -29.53 15.18 3.20
N MET A 334 -30.23 15.68 2.17
CA MET A 334 -30.80 14.85 1.10
C MET A 334 -29.69 14.34 0.18
N SER A 335 -29.88 13.15 -0.41
CA SER A 335 -28.89 12.25 -1.01
C SER A 335 -28.04 12.76 -2.18
N GLU A 336 -28.15 14.03 -2.58
CA GLU A 336 -27.42 14.59 -3.71
C GLU A 336 -26.31 15.54 -3.24
N LEU A 337 -25.17 14.96 -2.87
CA LEU A 337 -23.90 15.67 -2.92
C LEU A 337 -23.15 15.20 -4.16
N LEU A 338 -23.13 16.04 -5.19
CA LEU A 338 -22.21 15.96 -6.32
C LEU A 338 -20.80 16.28 -5.79
N ILE A 339 -20.05 15.26 -5.40
CA ILE A 339 -18.60 15.35 -5.21
C ILE A 339 -18.00 14.87 -6.53
N GLY A 340 -17.51 15.83 -7.33
CA GLY A 340 -16.85 15.59 -8.62
C GLY A 340 -15.39 15.21 -8.49
#